data_AF-A0AAU4ZSV8-F1
#
_entry.id   AF-A0AAU4ZSV8-F1
#
_cell.length_a   1.000
_cell.length_b   1.000
_cell.length_c   1.000
_cell.angle_alpha   90.00
_cell.angle_beta   90.00
_cell.angle_gamma   90.00
#
_symmetry.space_group_name_H-M   'P 1'
#
loop_
_entity.id
_entity.type
_entity.pdbx_description
1 polymer ?
#
loop_
_entity_poly.entity_id
_entity_poly.type
_entity_poly.pdbx_seq_one_letter_code
_entity_poly.pdbx_strand_id
1 'polypeptide(L)'
;MPSDVMPSDGTPSDDEPDPARPDSRQDLTTGSDTNRSGPTRSGHTRPDSPPPESTSPSPDVPPLHVRELTVRFAGLTALDAVDFTVRPGTVHALIGPNGAGKSTCFNVLSGVYRATAGSVLFGEHELTGMPPHRIADLGVARIFQNLALPPLATVEDSLLLGRHRLTRTGFLSAGLRLPAAAREERRHRERVREIAEFVGISPYLGRPAGSLPYGQQKLAELARALCMEPRLLLLDEPVAGMTADERRRTSAVIAGVRDSLGISIVLVEHDMGVVMRLADAVTVLDFGRLIADGAPADVQNDPAVVRAYLGERRSDEPGGADGPERPAKLRGEGSAS
;
A
#
# COMPACT_ATOMS: atom_id res chain seq x y z
N MET A 1 -12.98 20.93 67.47
CA MET A 1 -12.13 22.01 66.95
C MET A 1 -11.55 21.53 65.63
N PRO A 2 -11.89 22.19 64.50
CA PRO A 2 -13.26 22.16 63.92
C PRO A 2 -13.22 21.57 62.49
N SER A 3 -14.23 20.82 62.02
CA SER A 3 -15.54 21.27 61.48
C SER A 3 -15.34 22.07 60.15
N ASP A 4 -16.02 21.85 59.02
CA ASP A 4 -17.45 21.67 58.73
C ASP A 4 -17.60 21.39 57.19
N VAL A 5 -18.45 20.47 56.74
CA VAL A 5 -19.82 20.68 56.19
C VAL A 5 -19.89 20.73 54.65
N MET A 6 -20.56 19.71 54.09
CA MET A 6 -21.28 19.76 52.81
C MET A 6 -22.55 20.61 52.96
N PRO A 7 -23.09 21.17 51.86
CA PRO A 7 -24.37 20.59 51.44
C PRO A 7 -24.55 20.43 49.93
N SER A 8 -25.51 19.56 49.63
CA SER A 8 -26.07 19.15 48.35
C SER A 8 -27.11 20.11 47.78
N ASP A 9 -27.51 19.75 46.55
CA ASP A 9 -28.80 19.94 45.87
C ASP A 9 -29.01 21.12 44.90
N GLY A 10 -29.47 20.74 43.70
CA GLY A 10 -30.20 21.62 42.79
C GLY A 10 -30.10 21.27 41.30
N THR A 11 -30.79 20.20 40.85
CA THR A 11 -31.43 20.12 39.52
C THR A 11 -32.94 20.13 39.76
N PRO A 12 -33.81 20.71 38.88
CA PRO A 12 -34.24 19.98 37.67
C PRO A 12 -34.69 20.82 36.45
N SER A 13 -34.84 20.14 35.28
CA SER A 13 -35.90 20.22 34.21
C SER A 13 -36.36 21.58 33.67
N ASP A 14 -36.83 21.80 32.44
CA ASP A 14 -37.08 21.10 31.16
C ASP A 14 -37.52 22.24 30.20
N ASP A 15 -37.36 22.10 28.87
CA ASP A 15 -38.38 22.44 27.84
C ASP A 15 -37.78 22.65 26.45
N GLU A 16 -38.17 21.75 25.55
CA GLU A 16 -38.21 21.88 24.08
C GLU A 16 -39.30 22.91 23.69
N PRO A 17 -39.29 23.51 22.47
CA PRO A 17 -39.85 22.79 21.31
C PRO A 17 -39.29 23.15 19.91
N ASP A 18 -39.32 22.16 19.01
CA ASP A 18 -39.48 22.30 17.54
C ASP A 18 -40.95 22.67 17.22
N PRO A 19 -41.25 23.54 16.22
CA PRO A 19 -41.90 22.99 15.02
C PRO A 19 -41.67 23.74 13.68
N ALA A 20 -41.69 22.93 12.61
CA ALA A 20 -42.44 23.11 11.34
C ALA A 20 -41.88 23.93 10.13
N ARG A 21 -41.74 23.20 9.01
CA ARG A 21 -42.11 23.62 7.63
C ARG A 21 -43.65 23.61 7.51
N PRO A 22 -44.32 24.45 6.69
CA PRO A 22 -44.41 24.26 5.22
C PRO A 22 -44.58 25.57 4.42
N ASP A 23 -44.43 25.55 3.08
CA ASP A 23 -45.58 25.67 2.17
C ASP A 23 -45.16 25.63 0.69
N SER A 24 -46.04 25.03 -0.09
CA SER A 24 -45.99 24.83 -1.53
C SER A 24 -47.22 25.51 -2.14
N ARG A 25 -47.03 26.48 -3.02
CA ARG A 25 -48.03 27.01 -3.97
C ARG A 25 -47.26 27.38 -5.25
N GLN A 26 -47.37 26.63 -6.34
CA GLN A 26 -48.46 26.70 -7.33
C GLN A 26 -48.85 28.14 -7.65
N ASP A 27 -48.43 28.61 -8.83
CA ASP A 27 -49.38 29.25 -9.74
C ASP A 27 -49.14 28.80 -11.17
N LEU A 28 -50.28 28.45 -11.77
CA LEU A 28 -50.51 27.93 -13.11
C LEU A 28 -50.86 29.11 -14.04
N THR A 29 -51.06 28.78 -15.32
CA THR A 29 -51.67 29.61 -16.40
C THR A 29 -50.65 30.51 -17.12
N THR A 30 -50.59 30.60 -18.45
CA THR A 30 -51.45 30.18 -19.57
C THR A 30 -50.56 30.36 -20.82
N GLY A 31 -50.42 29.40 -21.73
CA GLY A 31 -51.37 29.18 -22.82
C GLY A 31 -50.95 29.95 -24.09
N SER A 32 -50.50 29.24 -25.12
CA SER A 32 -51.14 29.24 -26.46
C SER A 32 -50.24 28.61 -27.54
N ASP A 33 -50.85 27.62 -28.19
CA ASP A 33 -50.45 26.94 -29.42
C ASP A 33 -50.16 27.88 -30.59
N THR A 34 -49.30 27.45 -31.52
CA THR A 34 -49.71 27.16 -32.92
C THR A 34 -48.58 26.57 -33.78
N ASN A 35 -48.65 25.25 -33.96
CA ASN A 35 -48.57 24.49 -35.21
C ASN A 35 -47.96 25.13 -36.49
N ARG A 36 -46.88 24.54 -37.04
CA ARG A 36 -46.86 24.02 -38.44
C ARG A 36 -45.61 23.17 -38.79
N SER A 37 -45.91 21.91 -39.15
CA SER A 37 -45.45 21.14 -40.33
C SER A 37 -43.96 21.04 -40.70
N GLY A 38 -43.46 19.79 -40.77
CA GLY A 38 -42.07 19.40 -41.12
C GLY A 38 -41.65 19.61 -42.60
N PRO A 39 -40.45 19.13 -42.98
CA PRO A 39 -40.34 17.74 -43.41
C PRO A 39 -39.11 16.97 -42.90
N THR A 40 -39.22 15.65 -43.04
CA THR A 40 -38.23 14.59 -42.80
C THR A 40 -36.94 14.75 -43.63
N ARG A 41 -35.77 14.69 -42.97
CA ARG A 41 -34.52 14.20 -43.59
C ARG A 41 -33.65 13.41 -42.60
N SER A 42 -33.29 12.24 -43.09
CA SER A 42 -32.33 11.21 -42.64
C SER A 42 -31.15 11.66 -41.77
N GLY A 43 -30.98 10.92 -40.66
CA GLY A 43 -29.75 10.23 -40.27
C GLY A 43 -28.53 11.08 -39.94
N HIS A 44 -28.19 11.19 -38.65
CA HIS A 44 -26.82 11.23 -38.11
C HIS A 44 -26.88 10.73 -36.66
N THR A 45 -26.62 9.44 -36.48
CA THR A 45 -26.25 8.84 -35.19
C THR A 45 -24.96 9.49 -34.73
N ARG A 46 -24.96 9.98 -33.48
CA ARG A 46 -23.77 10.49 -32.79
C ARG A 46 -22.74 9.35 -32.72
N PRO A 47 -21.46 9.56 -33.08
CA PRO A 47 -20.44 8.62 -32.65
C PRO A 47 -20.25 8.77 -31.15
N ASP A 48 -20.35 7.64 -30.46
CA ASP A 48 -19.99 7.46 -29.06
C ASP A 48 -18.68 8.16 -28.74
N SER A 49 -18.69 8.92 -27.65
CA SER A 49 -17.46 9.44 -27.04
C SER A 49 -16.51 8.26 -26.78
N PRO A 50 -15.22 8.37 -27.13
CA PRO A 50 -14.27 7.32 -26.81
C PRO A 50 -14.15 7.17 -25.28
N PRO A 51 -13.88 5.95 -24.78
CA PRO A 51 -13.59 5.74 -23.36
C PRO A 51 -12.41 6.64 -22.93
N PRO A 52 -12.32 7.01 -21.63
CA PRO A 52 -11.29 7.93 -21.17
C PRO A 52 -9.91 7.41 -21.57
N GLU A 53 -9.19 8.21 -22.35
CA GLU A 53 -7.85 7.93 -22.81
C GLU A 53 -6.96 7.57 -21.62
N SER A 54 -6.37 6.38 -21.70
CA SER A 54 -5.39 5.88 -20.76
C SER A 54 -4.27 6.90 -20.59
N THR A 55 -3.97 7.24 -19.33
CA THR A 55 -2.84 8.05 -18.92
C THR A 55 -1.57 7.57 -19.61
N SER A 56 -1.09 8.34 -20.58
CA SER A 56 0.19 8.08 -21.27
C SER A 56 1.31 7.97 -20.22
N PRO A 57 2.21 6.97 -20.30
CA PRO A 57 3.30 6.85 -19.35
C PRO A 57 4.19 8.09 -19.40
N SER A 58 4.47 8.67 -18.23
CA SER A 58 5.47 9.73 -18.07
C SER A 58 6.82 9.22 -18.59
N PRO A 59 7.48 9.91 -19.55
CA PRO A 59 8.64 9.38 -20.28
C PRO A 59 9.90 9.13 -19.42
N ASP A 60 9.92 9.55 -18.15
CA ASP A 60 11.10 9.47 -17.26
C ASP A 60 11.12 8.26 -16.30
N VAL A 61 10.04 7.49 -16.19
CA VAL A 61 10.02 6.29 -15.32
C VAL A 61 10.35 5.05 -16.13
N PRO A 62 11.44 4.32 -15.82
CA PRO A 62 11.75 3.11 -16.53
C PRO A 62 10.86 1.94 -16.07
N PRO A 63 10.54 0.99 -16.96
CA PRO A 63 9.86 -0.25 -16.58
C PRO A 63 10.76 -1.12 -15.71
N LEU A 64 10.16 -1.99 -14.88
CA LEU A 64 10.85 -3.08 -14.20
C LEU A 64 10.48 -4.39 -14.89
N HIS A 65 11.48 -5.14 -15.35
CA HIS A 65 11.30 -6.48 -15.90
C HIS A 65 11.92 -7.51 -14.96
N VAL A 66 11.11 -8.47 -14.53
CA VAL A 66 11.56 -9.66 -13.81
C VAL A 66 11.45 -10.83 -14.77
N ARG A 67 12.57 -11.53 -15.03
CA ARG A 67 12.65 -12.60 -16.02
C ARG A 67 13.22 -13.88 -15.43
N GLU A 68 12.48 -14.97 -15.56
CA GLU A 68 12.82 -16.31 -15.09
C GLU A 68 13.45 -16.32 -13.67
N LEU A 69 12.97 -15.43 -12.80
CA LEU A 69 13.61 -15.15 -11.52
C LEU A 69 13.52 -16.39 -10.63
N THR A 70 14.69 -16.94 -10.30
CA THR A 70 14.82 -18.14 -9.49
C THR A 70 15.69 -17.87 -8.28
N VAL A 71 15.22 -18.26 -7.09
CA VAL A 71 15.95 -18.11 -5.83
C VAL A 71 15.91 -19.42 -5.06
N ARG A 72 17.09 -19.93 -4.69
CA ARG A 72 17.25 -21.17 -3.91
C ARG A 72 18.01 -20.91 -2.61
N PHE A 73 17.51 -21.48 -1.51
CA PHE A 73 18.14 -21.45 -0.19
C PHE A 73 18.35 -22.88 0.31
N ALA A 74 19.61 -23.31 0.46
CA ALA A 74 19.96 -24.58 1.10
C ALA A 74 19.11 -25.79 0.64
N GLY A 75 18.79 -25.88 -0.66
CA GLY A 75 17.97 -26.94 -1.26
C GLY A 75 16.48 -26.62 -1.43
N LEU A 76 15.96 -25.57 -0.80
CA LEU A 76 14.59 -25.07 -1.01
C LEU A 76 14.56 -24.07 -2.17
N THR A 77 13.64 -24.26 -3.13
CA THR A 77 13.38 -23.27 -4.18
C THR A 77 12.28 -22.32 -3.70
N ALA A 78 12.66 -21.08 -3.39
CA ALA A 78 11.74 -20.06 -2.87
C ALA A 78 11.08 -19.23 -3.97
N LEU A 79 11.74 -19.10 -5.13
CA LEU A 79 11.17 -18.62 -6.38
C LEU A 79 11.65 -19.52 -7.51
N ASP A 80 10.76 -19.86 -8.43
CA ASP A 80 11.01 -20.80 -9.53
C ASP A 80 10.52 -20.19 -10.85
N ALA A 81 11.47 -19.67 -11.63
CA ALA A 81 11.23 -19.03 -12.94
C ALA A 81 10.04 -18.05 -12.95
N VAL A 82 10.08 -17.04 -12.08
CA VAL A 82 9.02 -16.02 -12.00
C VAL A 82 9.25 -14.90 -13.02
N ASP A 83 8.21 -14.58 -13.79
CA ASP A 83 8.22 -13.56 -14.84
C ASP A 83 7.10 -12.55 -14.64
N PHE A 84 7.42 -11.25 -14.55
CA PHE A 84 6.41 -10.19 -14.61
C PHE A 84 7.04 -8.86 -14.99
N THR A 85 6.20 -7.90 -15.38
CA THR A 85 6.63 -6.55 -15.75
C THR A 85 5.82 -5.49 -15.03
N VAL A 86 6.50 -4.57 -14.36
CA VAL A 86 5.91 -3.36 -13.80
C VAL A 86 5.99 -2.28 -14.86
N ARG A 87 4.84 -1.75 -15.26
CA ARG A 87 4.78 -0.67 -16.24
C ARG A 87 5.22 0.66 -15.60
N PRO A 88 5.75 1.60 -16.40
CA PRO A 88 6.05 2.95 -15.92
C PRO A 88 4.82 3.65 -15.34
N GLY A 89 4.97 4.29 -14.18
CA GLY A 89 3.90 5.08 -13.56
C GLY A 89 2.68 4.27 -13.10
N THR A 90 2.80 2.96 -12.93
CA THR A 90 1.71 2.10 -12.44
C THR A 90 1.99 1.56 -11.05
N VAL A 91 0.92 1.18 -10.35
CA VAL A 91 0.96 0.37 -9.14
C VAL A 91 0.79 -1.10 -9.53
N HIS A 92 1.81 -1.90 -9.25
CA HIS A 92 1.82 -3.34 -9.50
C HIS A 92 1.76 -4.09 -8.18
N ALA A 93 0.70 -4.87 -7.95
CA ALA A 93 0.57 -5.67 -6.74
C ALA A 93 1.18 -7.05 -6.93
N LEU A 94 1.97 -7.49 -5.96
CA LEU A 94 2.47 -8.86 -5.84
C LEU A 94 1.74 -9.53 -4.67
N ILE A 95 0.83 -10.44 -4.98
CA ILE A 95 -0.04 -11.08 -3.99
C ILE A 95 0.21 -12.60 -3.96
N GLY A 96 -0.41 -13.27 -3.00
CA GLY A 96 -0.28 -14.72 -2.81
C GLY A 96 -0.40 -15.14 -1.35
N PRO A 97 -0.58 -16.45 -1.07
CA PRO A 97 -0.59 -17.02 0.28
C PRO A 97 0.69 -16.76 1.09
N ASN A 98 0.66 -17.09 2.39
CA ASN A 98 1.86 -17.03 3.20
C ASN A 98 2.90 -18.04 2.71
N GLY A 99 4.16 -17.64 2.66
CA GLY A 99 5.22 -18.49 2.09
C GLY A 99 5.24 -18.59 0.56
N ALA A 100 4.38 -17.88 -0.16
CA ALA A 100 4.33 -17.91 -1.63
C ALA A 100 5.58 -17.35 -2.35
N GLY A 101 6.50 -16.69 -1.63
CA GLY A 101 7.74 -16.12 -2.21
C GLY A 101 7.72 -14.59 -2.42
N LYS A 102 6.66 -13.89 -2.01
CA LYS A 102 6.52 -12.42 -2.15
C LYS A 102 7.69 -11.63 -1.55
N SER A 103 8.02 -11.89 -0.28
CA SER A 103 9.14 -11.22 0.41
C SER A 103 10.49 -11.60 -0.19
N THR A 104 10.64 -12.83 -0.69
CA THR A 104 11.83 -13.28 -1.42
C THR A 104 12.02 -12.47 -2.70
N CYS A 105 10.94 -12.25 -3.46
CA CYS A 105 10.95 -11.42 -4.66
C CYS A 105 11.38 -9.99 -4.33
N PHE A 106 10.75 -9.37 -3.33
CA PHE A 106 11.10 -8.02 -2.88
C PHE A 106 12.56 -7.89 -2.41
N ASN A 107 13.07 -8.90 -1.72
CA ASN A 107 14.46 -8.92 -1.30
C ASN A 107 15.44 -8.98 -2.48
N VAL A 108 15.09 -9.63 -3.60
CA VAL A 108 15.89 -9.56 -4.82
C VAL A 108 15.77 -8.18 -5.46
N LEU A 109 14.57 -7.63 -5.59
CA LEU A 109 14.33 -6.30 -6.18
C LEU A 109 15.11 -5.20 -5.44
N SER A 110 15.29 -5.33 -4.13
CA SER A 110 16.06 -4.38 -3.31
C SER A 110 17.52 -4.78 -3.09
N GLY A 111 18.01 -5.85 -3.71
CA GLY A 111 19.40 -6.32 -3.62
C GLY A 111 19.82 -6.94 -2.28
N VAL A 112 18.86 -7.26 -1.40
CA VAL A 112 19.11 -7.96 -0.13
C VAL A 112 19.46 -9.43 -0.40
N TYR A 113 18.77 -10.06 -1.35
CA TYR A 113 19.07 -11.40 -1.83
C TYR A 113 19.60 -11.37 -3.26
N ARG A 114 20.40 -12.37 -3.60
CA ARG A 114 20.86 -12.61 -4.98
C ARG A 114 20.00 -13.69 -5.61
N ALA A 115 19.59 -13.45 -6.86
CA ALA A 115 18.99 -14.49 -7.67
C ALA A 115 19.98 -15.63 -7.92
N THR A 116 19.49 -16.86 -7.96
CA THR A 116 20.25 -18.04 -8.38
C THR A 116 20.31 -18.14 -9.91
N ALA A 117 19.21 -17.76 -10.58
CA ALA A 117 19.11 -17.65 -12.03
C ALA A 117 18.03 -16.60 -12.38
N GLY A 118 17.97 -16.22 -13.66
CA GLY A 118 17.11 -15.14 -14.14
C GLY A 118 17.72 -13.76 -13.91
N SER A 119 16.95 -12.72 -14.20
CA SER A 119 17.40 -11.33 -14.14
C SER A 119 16.29 -10.37 -13.72
N VAL A 120 16.69 -9.25 -13.11
CA VAL A 120 15.83 -8.11 -12.82
C VAL A 120 16.42 -6.89 -13.50
N LEU A 121 15.69 -6.26 -14.42
CA LEU A 121 16.09 -5.05 -15.12
C LEU A 121 15.19 -3.88 -14.73
N PHE A 122 15.78 -2.73 -14.45
CA PHE A 122 15.09 -1.46 -14.25
C PHE A 122 15.56 -0.47 -15.31
N GLY A 123 14.79 -0.34 -16.39
CA GLY A 123 15.24 0.26 -17.64
C GLY A 123 16.46 -0.49 -18.17
N GLU A 124 17.53 0.23 -18.47
CA GLU A 124 18.79 -0.35 -18.96
C GLU A 124 19.68 -0.95 -17.85
N HIS A 125 19.30 -0.80 -16.58
CA HIS A 125 20.14 -1.24 -15.46
C HIS A 125 19.71 -2.62 -14.97
N GLU A 126 20.62 -3.58 -15.00
CA GLU A 126 20.40 -4.85 -14.33
C GLU A 126 20.62 -4.72 -12.81
N LEU A 127 19.58 -5.01 -12.03
CA LEU A 127 19.60 -4.99 -10.56
C LEU A 127 20.14 -6.31 -9.98
N THR A 128 20.14 -7.39 -10.76
CA THR A 128 20.54 -8.73 -10.32
C THR A 128 21.93 -8.72 -9.68
N GLY A 129 22.02 -9.04 -8.39
CA GLY A 129 23.30 -9.10 -7.66
C GLY A 129 23.92 -7.73 -7.31
N MET A 130 23.29 -6.62 -7.68
CA MET A 130 23.69 -5.28 -7.31
C MET A 130 23.47 -5.05 -5.80
N PRO A 131 24.41 -4.41 -5.08
CA PRO A 131 24.20 -4.13 -3.66
C PRO A 131 23.12 -3.04 -3.44
N PRO A 132 22.39 -3.06 -2.31
CA PRO A 132 21.25 -2.18 -2.07
C PRO A 132 21.52 -0.67 -2.24
N HIS A 133 22.71 -0.20 -1.86
CA HIS A 133 23.06 1.23 -1.98
C HIS A 133 23.13 1.69 -3.44
N ARG A 134 23.62 0.86 -4.37
CA ARG A 134 23.63 1.18 -5.81
C ARG A 134 22.23 1.12 -6.42
N ILE A 135 21.40 0.18 -5.95
CA ILE A 135 19.99 0.12 -6.35
C ILE A 135 19.25 1.39 -5.90
N ALA A 136 19.53 1.89 -4.69
CA ALA A 136 19.02 3.16 -4.21
C ALA A 136 19.50 4.36 -5.05
N ASP A 137 20.74 4.33 -5.55
CA ASP A 137 21.27 5.36 -6.47
C ASP A 137 20.50 5.42 -7.79
N LEU A 138 19.94 4.30 -8.25
CA LEU A 138 19.04 4.23 -9.41
C LEU A 138 17.62 4.75 -9.10
N GLY A 139 17.34 5.16 -7.87
CA GLY A 139 16.04 5.70 -7.46
C GLY A 139 15.03 4.62 -7.09
N VAL A 140 15.49 3.46 -6.61
CA VAL A 140 14.61 2.44 -6.01
C VAL A 140 14.59 2.65 -4.50
N ALA A 141 13.42 2.92 -3.92
CA ALA A 141 13.22 3.01 -2.48
C ALA A 141 12.38 1.83 -1.98
N ARG A 142 12.61 1.40 -0.74
CA ARG A 142 11.86 0.31 -0.11
C ARG A 142 11.38 0.71 1.28
N ILE A 143 10.13 0.38 1.56
CA ILE A 143 9.54 0.35 2.91
C ILE A 143 9.58 -1.09 3.42
N PHE A 144 9.96 -1.26 4.69
CA PHE A 144 10.02 -2.58 5.31
C PHE A 144 8.75 -2.83 6.13
N GLN A 145 8.44 -4.12 6.35
CA GLN A 145 7.31 -4.54 7.17
C GLN A 145 7.45 -3.99 8.62
N ASN A 146 8.66 -4.08 9.18
CA ASN A 146 8.99 -3.48 10.47
C ASN A 146 9.43 -2.03 10.30
N LEU A 147 8.90 -1.16 11.15
CA LEU A 147 9.22 0.26 11.16
C LEU A 147 10.72 0.45 11.33
N ALA A 148 11.38 0.93 10.28
CA ALA A 148 12.80 1.22 10.33
C ALA A 148 13.08 2.67 10.77
N LEU A 149 12.22 3.29 11.57
CA LEU A 149 12.36 4.67 12.06
C LEU A 149 13.12 4.70 13.40
N PRO A 150 14.20 5.50 13.55
CA PRO A 150 14.86 5.65 14.83
C PRO A 150 13.90 6.25 15.88
N PRO A 151 13.55 5.52 16.96
CA PRO A 151 12.41 5.88 17.81
C PRO A 151 12.61 7.19 18.59
N LEU A 152 13.88 7.52 18.89
CA LEU A 152 14.25 8.71 19.64
C LEU A 152 14.55 9.93 18.75
N ALA A 153 14.77 9.73 17.45
CA ALA A 153 14.98 10.84 16.53
C ALA A 153 13.65 11.54 16.24
N THR A 154 13.69 12.82 15.92
CA THR A 154 12.49 13.52 15.46
C THR A 154 12.02 12.94 14.12
N VAL A 155 10.74 13.14 13.80
CA VAL A 155 10.21 12.78 12.48
C VAL A 155 10.96 13.55 11.38
N GLU A 156 11.23 14.84 11.57
CA GLU A 156 12.02 15.63 10.61
C GLU A 156 13.42 15.03 10.38
N ASP A 157 14.15 14.68 11.45
CA ASP A 157 15.48 14.06 11.33
C ASP A 157 15.40 12.70 10.63
N SER A 158 14.37 11.91 10.94
CA SER A 158 14.16 10.61 10.31
C SER A 158 13.91 10.73 8.81
N LEU A 159 13.17 11.75 8.37
CA LEU A 159 12.93 12.05 6.97
C LEU A 159 14.19 12.58 6.28
N LEU A 160 14.98 13.43 6.95
CA LEU A 160 16.27 13.93 6.45
C LEU A 160 17.26 12.79 6.17
N LEU A 161 17.23 11.69 6.93
CA LEU A 161 18.03 10.49 6.63
C LEU A 161 17.71 9.91 5.25
N GLY A 162 16.45 9.98 4.80
CA GLY A 162 16.06 9.57 3.45
C GLY A 162 16.68 10.44 2.35
N ARG A 163 17.10 11.67 2.69
CA ARG A 163 17.76 12.60 1.76
C ARG A 163 19.28 12.47 1.72
N HIS A 164 19.88 11.66 2.60
CA HIS A 164 21.34 11.59 2.75
C HIS A 164 22.06 11.28 1.42
N ARG A 165 21.48 10.42 0.58
CA ARG A 165 22.01 10.09 -0.76
C ARG A 165 22.04 11.28 -1.72
N LEU A 166 21.16 12.26 -1.52
CA LEU A 166 21.05 13.46 -2.36
C LEU A 166 21.99 14.58 -1.90
N THR A 167 22.67 14.41 -0.77
CA THR A 167 23.61 15.38 -0.22
C THR A 167 24.92 15.32 -0.99
N ARG A 168 25.31 16.44 -1.60
CA ARG A 168 26.53 16.57 -2.41
C ARG A 168 27.66 17.27 -1.66
N THR A 169 27.36 18.05 -0.63
CA THR A 169 28.39 18.63 0.23
C THR A 169 29.06 17.57 1.08
N GLY A 170 30.33 17.29 0.79
CA GLY A 170 31.13 16.32 1.55
C GLY A 170 31.30 16.74 3.01
N PHE A 171 31.61 15.76 3.87
CA PHE A 171 31.78 15.93 5.32
C PHE A 171 32.62 17.15 5.73
N LEU A 172 33.70 17.45 4.98
CA LEU A 172 34.56 18.61 5.23
C LEU A 172 33.84 19.96 5.05
N SER A 173 33.02 20.09 3.99
CA SER A 173 32.26 21.32 3.71
C SER A 173 31.12 21.54 4.72
N ALA A 174 30.52 20.45 5.21
CA ALA A 174 29.54 20.48 6.30
C ALA A 174 30.21 20.85 7.64
N GLY A 175 31.37 20.27 7.95
CA GLY A 175 32.14 20.57 9.17
C GLY A 175 32.65 22.02 9.22
N LEU A 176 33.05 22.58 8.06
CA LEU A 176 33.48 23.98 7.93
C LEU A 176 32.32 24.98 7.80
N ARG A 177 31.06 24.52 7.88
CA ARG A 177 29.84 25.35 7.76
C ARG A 177 29.85 26.29 6.55
N LEU A 178 30.35 25.80 5.41
CA LEU A 178 30.43 26.62 4.21
C LEU A 178 29.02 27.07 3.77
N PRO A 179 28.86 28.28 3.19
CA PRO A 179 27.55 28.79 2.76
C PRO A 179 26.79 27.85 1.80
N ALA A 180 27.53 27.07 1.01
CA ALA A 180 26.97 26.05 0.13
C ALA A 180 26.28 24.91 0.91
N ALA A 181 26.90 24.40 1.99
CA ALA A 181 26.33 23.37 2.84
C ALA A 181 25.08 23.88 3.57
N ALA A 182 25.10 25.13 4.05
CA ALA A 182 23.94 25.75 4.67
C ALA A 182 22.76 25.95 3.69
N ARG A 183 23.04 26.27 2.42
CA ARG A 183 22.01 26.35 1.36
C ARG A 183 21.43 24.97 1.02
N GLU A 184 22.29 23.96 0.91
CA GLU A 184 21.86 22.59 0.63
C GLU A 184 20.99 22.02 1.76
N GLU A 185 21.38 22.24 3.02
CA GLU A 185 20.60 21.85 4.19
C GLU A 185 19.20 22.48 4.19
N ARG A 186 19.10 23.79 3.87
CA ARG A 186 17.80 24.47 3.76
C ARG A 186 16.92 23.83 2.70
N ARG A 187 17.48 23.57 1.50
CA ARG A 187 16.76 22.88 0.41
C ARG A 187 16.27 21.50 0.82
N HIS A 188 17.09 20.74 1.56
CA HIS A 188 16.68 19.43 2.06
C HIS A 188 15.53 19.52 3.07
N ARG A 189 15.60 20.45 4.02
CA ARG A 189 14.51 20.65 5.00
C ARG A 189 13.23 21.17 4.36
N GLU A 190 13.32 22.08 3.39
CA GLU A 190 12.16 22.52 2.59
C GLU A 190 11.48 21.34 1.92
N ARG A 191 12.26 20.50 1.23
CA ARG A 191 11.71 19.30 0.58
C ARG A 191 11.12 18.28 1.56
N VAL A 192 11.72 18.11 2.74
CA VAL A 192 11.15 17.28 3.82
C VAL A 192 9.80 17.81 4.28
N ARG A 193 9.65 19.13 4.44
CA ARG A 193 8.38 19.75 4.83
C ARG A 193 7.30 19.56 3.76
N GLU A 194 7.63 19.75 2.49
CA GLU A 194 6.70 19.50 1.38
C GLU A 194 6.18 18.06 1.38
N ILE A 195 7.09 17.09 1.57
CA ILE A 195 6.70 15.67 1.60
C ILE A 195 5.88 15.36 2.85
N ALA A 196 6.26 15.92 4.00
CA ALA A 196 5.51 15.74 5.24
C ALA A 196 4.09 16.33 5.15
N GLU A 197 3.93 17.46 4.46
CA GLU A 197 2.63 18.06 4.19
C GLU A 197 1.81 17.17 3.26
N PHE A 198 2.43 16.71 2.18
CA PHE A 198 1.81 15.83 1.21
C PHE A 198 1.26 14.53 1.82
N VAL A 199 2.03 13.88 2.70
CA VAL A 199 1.56 12.65 3.39
C VAL A 199 0.70 12.93 4.62
N GLY A 200 0.53 14.19 5.03
CA GLY A 200 -0.31 14.61 6.15
C GLY A 200 0.32 14.47 7.55
N ILE A 201 1.66 14.47 7.66
CA ILE A 201 2.38 14.33 8.94
C ILE A 201 3.09 15.60 9.43
N SER A 202 2.94 16.75 8.76
CA SER A 202 3.57 18.02 9.15
C SER A 202 3.46 18.37 10.64
N PRO A 203 2.31 18.18 11.33
CA PRO A 203 2.20 18.48 12.76
C PRO A 203 3.13 17.65 13.66
N TYR A 204 3.66 16.53 13.16
CA TYR A 204 4.48 15.59 13.92
C TYR A 204 5.98 15.78 13.69
N LEU A 205 6.41 16.69 12.80
CA LEU A 205 7.83 16.84 12.42
C LEU A 205 8.78 16.99 13.61
N GLY A 206 8.41 17.80 14.60
CA GLY A 206 9.22 18.04 15.80
C GLY A 206 9.12 16.96 16.90
N ARG A 207 8.31 15.92 16.70
CA ARG A 207 8.09 14.87 17.71
C ARG A 207 9.03 13.68 17.49
N PRO A 208 9.43 12.96 18.55
CA PRO A 208 10.11 11.68 18.41
C PRO A 208 9.26 10.69 17.62
N ALA A 209 9.84 10.04 16.61
CA ALA A 209 9.12 9.14 15.71
C ALA A 209 8.43 7.98 16.47
N GLY A 210 9.08 7.44 17.51
CA GLY A 210 8.51 6.37 18.35
C GLY A 210 7.32 6.80 19.21
N SER A 211 7.05 8.11 19.34
CA SER A 211 5.91 8.64 20.11
C SER A 211 4.61 8.75 19.30
N LEU A 212 4.66 8.51 17.99
CA LEU A 212 3.51 8.63 17.11
C LEU A 212 2.59 7.40 17.24
N PRO A 213 1.29 7.51 16.98
CA PRO A 213 0.44 6.35 16.74
C PRO A 213 0.96 5.51 15.56
N TYR A 214 0.70 4.20 15.58
CA TYR A 214 1.24 3.27 14.59
C TYR A 214 0.98 3.68 13.12
N GLY A 215 -0.25 4.09 12.80
CA GLY A 215 -0.58 4.58 11.45
C GLY A 215 0.25 5.80 11.03
N GLN A 216 0.53 6.71 11.97
CA GLN A 216 1.39 7.88 11.72
C GLN A 216 2.87 7.50 11.60
N GLN A 217 3.33 6.49 12.33
CA GLN A 217 4.69 5.95 12.15
C GLN A 217 4.86 5.35 10.73
N LYS A 218 3.85 4.63 10.23
CA LYS A 218 3.87 4.11 8.84
C LYS A 218 3.85 5.22 7.79
N LEU A 219 3.07 6.28 7.98
CA LEU A 219 3.12 7.45 7.09
C LEU A 219 4.47 8.18 7.14
N ALA A 220 5.11 8.26 8.31
CA ALA A 220 6.46 8.81 8.43
C ALA A 220 7.51 7.94 7.71
N GLU A 221 7.35 6.62 7.71
CA GLU A 221 8.21 5.72 6.95
C GLU A 221 8.03 5.89 5.44
N LEU A 222 6.78 6.04 4.99
CA LEU A 222 6.46 6.40 3.60
C LEU A 222 7.09 7.74 3.22
N ALA A 223 6.90 8.78 4.03
CA ALA A 223 7.48 10.09 3.80
C ALA A 223 9.01 10.03 3.69
N ARG A 224 9.68 9.25 4.54
CA ARG A 224 11.12 9.04 4.46
C ARG A 224 11.55 8.38 3.16
N ALA A 225 10.82 7.35 2.70
CA ALA A 225 11.10 6.72 1.41
C ALA A 225 10.91 7.71 0.24
N LEU A 226 9.87 8.55 0.29
CA LEU A 226 9.63 9.60 -0.71
C LEU A 226 10.70 10.71 -0.68
N CYS A 227 11.29 10.97 0.49
CA CYS A 227 12.40 11.90 0.62
C CYS A 227 13.63 11.48 -0.20
N MET A 228 13.77 10.19 -0.55
CA MET A 228 14.80 9.71 -1.46
C MET A 228 14.60 10.13 -2.92
N GLU A 229 13.45 10.73 -3.26
CA GLU A 229 13.01 11.04 -4.62
C GLU A 229 13.08 9.80 -5.53
N PRO A 230 12.35 8.73 -5.18
CA PRO A 230 12.40 7.47 -5.93
C PRO A 230 11.69 7.58 -7.28
N ARG A 231 12.11 6.75 -8.23
CA ARG A 231 11.38 6.42 -9.47
C ARG A 231 10.57 5.14 -9.32
N LEU A 232 11.02 4.24 -8.44
CA LEU A 232 10.35 3.00 -8.09
C LEU A 232 10.25 2.88 -6.56
N LEU A 233 9.05 2.70 -6.04
CA LEU A 233 8.78 2.53 -4.61
C LEU A 233 8.28 1.11 -4.34
N LEU A 234 9.00 0.37 -3.49
CA LEU A 234 8.64 -0.96 -3.03
C LEU A 234 7.94 -0.85 -1.67
N LEU A 235 6.67 -1.24 -1.60
CA LEU A 235 5.83 -1.21 -0.41
C LEU A 235 5.54 -2.63 0.05
N ASP A 236 6.04 -3.00 1.23
CA ASP A 236 5.85 -4.33 1.81
C ASP A 236 4.81 -4.23 2.94
N GLU A 237 3.55 -4.59 2.65
CA GLU A 237 2.40 -4.52 3.54
C GLU A 237 2.21 -3.15 4.25
N PRO A 238 2.06 -2.06 3.48
CA PRO A 238 2.02 -0.70 4.03
C PRO A 238 0.80 -0.42 4.93
N VAL A 239 -0.28 -1.20 4.84
CA VAL A 239 -1.50 -0.98 5.65
C VAL A 239 -1.79 -2.10 6.66
N ALA A 240 -0.88 -3.06 6.81
CA ALA A 240 -1.02 -4.12 7.80
C ALA A 240 -1.09 -3.55 9.23
N GLY A 241 -1.92 -4.16 10.08
CA GLY A 241 -2.10 -3.73 11.47
C GLY A 241 -2.88 -2.42 11.67
N MET A 242 -3.41 -1.81 10.61
CA MET A 242 -4.19 -0.57 10.68
C MET A 242 -5.69 -0.79 10.83
N THR A 243 -6.36 0.15 11.49
CA THR A 243 -7.83 0.23 11.48
C THR A 243 -8.36 0.45 10.06
N ALA A 244 -9.64 0.16 9.83
CA ALA A 244 -10.25 0.35 8.51
C ALA A 244 -10.13 1.80 8.01
N ASP A 245 -10.23 2.77 8.91
CA ASP A 245 -10.16 4.20 8.58
C ASP A 245 -8.73 4.64 8.24
N GLU A 246 -7.74 4.22 9.04
CA GLU A 246 -6.32 4.49 8.76
C GLU A 246 -5.90 3.86 7.44
N ARG A 247 -6.29 2.60 7.19
CA ARG A 247 -6.02 1.90 5.93
C ARG A 247 -6.59 2.64 4.72
N ARG A 248 -7.82 3.15 4.80
CA ARG A 248 -8.41 3.96 3.71
C ARG A 248 -7.61 5.24 3.47
N ARG A 249 -7.21 5.96 4.54
CA ARG A 249 -6.41 7.19 4.42
C ARG A 249 -5.03 6.91 3.83
N THR A 250 -4.30 5.92 4.34
CA THR A 250 -2.97 5.55 3.84
C THR A 250 -3.03 5.08 2.39
N SER A 251 -4.06 4.31 2.01
CA SER A 251 -4.27 3.91 0.61
C SER A 251 -4.46 5.14 -0.29
N ALA A 252 -5.25 6.13 0.13
CA ALA A 252 -5.44 7.36 -0.62
C ALA A 252 -4.13 8.16 -0.78
N VAL A 253 -3.29 8.20 0.26
CA VAL A 253 -1.95 8.81 0.18
C VAL A 253 -1.09 8.07 -0.85
N ILE A 254 -1.06 6.73 -0.83
CA ILE A 254 -0.28 5.94 -1.79
C ILE A 254 -0.74 6.17 -3.24
N ALA A 255 -2.05 6.22 -3.48
CA ALA A 255 -2.59 6.57 -4.79
C ALA A 255 -2.14 7.98 -5.22
N GLY A 256 -2.30 8.96 -4.31
CA GLY A 256 -1.87 10.33 -4.55
C GLY A 256 -0.37 10.46 -4.86
N VAL A 257 0.48 9.68 -4.18
CA VAL A 257 1.94 9.62 -4.43
C VAL A 257 2.20 9.27 -5.90
N ARG A 258 1.60 8.19 -6.39
CA ARG A 258 1.79 7.72 -7.76
C ARG A 258 1.30 8.76 -8.75
N ASP A 259 0.11 9.32 -8.55
CA ASP A 259 -0.48 10.29 -9.47
C ASP A 259 0.29 11.63 -9.48
N SER A 260 0.76 12.11 -8.32
CA SER A 260 1.39 13.43 -8.20
C SER A 260 2.88 13.42 -8.52
N LEU A 261 3.59 12.34 -8.19
CA LEU A 261 5.03 12.22 -8.41
C LEU A 261 5.36 11.46 -9.71
N GLY A 262 4.36 10.81 -10.31
CA GLY A 262 4.51 10.05 -11.54
C GLY A 262 5.47 8.87 -11.41
N ILE A 263 5.55 8.23 -10.24
CA ILE A 263 6.47 7.12 -9.94
C ILE A 263 5.80 5.75 -10.12
N SER A 264 6.59 4.69 -10.32
CA SER A 264 6.09 3.31 -10.26
C SER A 264 6.08 2.81 -8.82
N ILE A 265 5.07 2.00 -8.47
CA ILE A 265 4.95 1.38 -7.14
C ILE A 265 4.82 -0.13 -7.32
N VAL A 266 5.59 -0.92 -6.54
CA VAL A 266 5.34 -2.35 -6.36
C VAL A 266 4.86 -2.56 -4.94
N LEU A 267 3.72 -3.24 -4.79
CA LEU A 267 3.03 -3.41 -3.52
C LEU A 267 2.88 -4.89 -3.18
N VAL A 268 3.43 -5.34 -2.05
CA VAL A 268 2.98 -6.60 -1.42
C VAL A 268 1.80 -6.28 -0.54
N GLU A 269 0.65 -6.88 -0.84
CA GLU A 269 -0.53 -6.83 0.01
C GLU A 269 -1.29 -8.14 -0.03
N HIS A 270 -2.00 -8.44 1.05
CA HIS A 270 -2.90 -9.60 1.14
C HIS A 270 -4.37 -9.18 1.24
N ASP A 271 -4.66 -7.91 1.54
CA ASP A 271 -6.01 -7.36 1.54
C ASP A 271 -6.47 -7.08 0.11
N MET A 272 -7.39 -7.91 -0.41
CA MET A 272 -7.92 -7.76 -1.77
C MET A 272 -8.70 -6.46 -1.96
N GLY A 273 -9.31 -5.90 -0.92
CA GLY A 273 -9.95 -4.59 -1.02
C GLY A 273 -8.92 -3.48 -1.31
N VAL A 274 -7.74 -3.55 -0.71
CA VAL A 274 -6.65 -2.59 -0.96
C VAL A 274 -6.09 -2.79 -2.36
N VAL A 275 -5.83 -4.03 -2.76
CA VAL A 275 -5.30 -4.36 -4.10
C VAL A 275 -6.24 -3.88 -5.21
N MET A 276 -7.55 -4.16 -5.12
CA MET A 276 -8.52 -3.72 -6.13
C MET A 276 -8.65 -2.19 -6.22
N ARG A 277 -8.34 -1.45 -5.16
CA ARG A 277 -8.41 0.01 -5.15
C ARG A 277 -7.15 0.67 -5.68
N LEU A 278 -5.98 0.05 -5.51
CA LEU A 278 -4.69 0.69 -5.77
C LEU A 278 -4.01 0.17 -7.03
N ALA A 279 -4.11 -1.13 -7.31
CA ALA A 279 -3.28 -1.77 -8.32
C ALA A 279 -3.85 -1.60 -9.73
N ASP A 280 -2.98 -1.26 -10.68
CA ASP A 280 -3.28 -1.31 -12.11
C ASP A 280 -3.08 -2.73 -12.67
N ALA A 281 -2.16 -3.49 -12.08
CA ALA A 281 -1.84 -4.88 -12.43
C ALA A 281 -1.51 -5.70 -11.18
N VAL A 282 -1.74 -7.01 -11.25
CA VAL A 282 -1.54 -7.94 -10.15
C VAL A 282 -0.82 -9.19 -10.66
N THR A 283 0.26 -9.56 -10.00
CA THR A 283 0.90 -10.88 -10.11
C THR A 283 0.59 -11.69 -8.86
N VAL A 284 0.17 -12.93 -9.03
CA VAL A 284 -0.10 -13.86 -7.93
C VAL A 284 0.97 -14.93 -7.91
N LEU A 285 1.61 -15.08 -6.75
CA LEU A 285 2.54 -16.16 -6.47
C LEU A 285 1.87 -17.23 -5.60
N ASP A 286 2.24 -18.49 -5.85
CA ASP A 286 1.94 -19.62 -4.98
C ASP A 286 3.12 -20.60 -4.99
N PHE A 287 3.60 -21.01 -3.82
CA PHE A 287 4.80 -21.83 -3.64
C PHE A 287 6.01 -21.43 -4.52
N GLY A 288 6.27 -20.13 -4.64
CA GLY A 288 7.40 -19.59 -5.40
C GLY A 288 7.19 -19.54 -6.91
N ARG A 289 6.00 -19.87 -7.40
CA ARG A 289 5.65 -19.85 -8.84
C ARG A 289 4.58 -18.82 -9.12
N LEU A 290 4.62 -18.24 -10.31
CA LEU A 290 3.54 -17.40 -10.81
C LEU A 290 2.34 -18.27 -11.20
N ILE A 291 1.16 -17.93 -10.69
CA ILE A 291 -0.09 -18.63 -11.02
C ILE A 291 -1.08 -17.77 -11.81
N ALA A 292 -0.98 -16.44 -11.71
CA ALA A 292 -1.76 -15.50 -12.51
C ALA A 292 -1.03 -14.15 -12.62
N ASP A 293 -1.23 -13.44 -13.73
CA ASP A 293 -0.73 -12.08 -13.97
C ASP A 293 -1.74 -11.34 -14.85
N GLY A 294 -2.17 -10.14 -14.44
CA GLY A 294 -3.16 -9.39 -15.21
C GLY A 294 -3.82 -8.25 -14.45
N ALA A 295 -4.96 -7.77 -14.96
CA ALA A 295 -5.75 -6.75 -14.28
C ALA A 295 -6.36 -7.33 -12.98
N PRO A 296 -6.53 -6.51 -11.92
CA PRO A 296 -7.06 -6.98 -10.64
C PRO A 296 -8.39 -7.75 -10.76
N ALA A 297 -9.32 -7.26 -11.59
CA ALA A 297 -10.63 -7.88 -11.79
C ALA A 297 -10.55 -9.27 -12.46
N ASP A 298 -9.61 -9.47 -13.38
CA ASP A 298 -9.41 -10.76 -14.05
C ASP A 298 -8.79 -11.76 -13.07
N VAL A 299 -7.76 -11.32 -12.35
CA VAL A 299 -7.03 -12.12 -11.36
C VAL A 299 -7.93 -12.57 -10.20
N GLN A 300 -8.87 -11.73 -9.76
CA GLN A 300 -9.81 -12.10 -8.70
C GLN A 300 -10.68 -13.30 -9.05
N ASN A 301 -11.05 -13.41 -10.32
CA ASN A 301 -11.94 -14.44 -10.84
C ASN A 301 -11.17 -15.67 -11.35
N ASP A 302 -9.84 -15.64 -11.32
CA ASP A 302 -9.01 -16.74 -11.79
C ASP A 302 -9.19 -17.98 -10.88
N PRO A 303 -9.59 -19.14 -11.42
CA PRO A 303 -9.79 -20.34 -10.64
C PRO A 303 -8.55 -20.83 -9.88
N ALA A 304 -7.34 -20.63 -10.41
CA ALA A 304 -6.09 -20.98 -9.73
C ALA A 304 -5.86 -20.10 -8.50
N VAL A 305 -6.13 -18.81 -8.61
CA VAL A 305 -6.05 -17.85 -7.50
C VAL A 305 -7.07 -18.22 -6.42
N VAL A 306 -8.33 -18.46 -6.80
CA VAL A 306 -9.38 -18.88 -5.87
C VAL A 306 -9.01 -20.18 -5.15
N ARG A 307 -8.44 -21.17 -5.86
CA ARG A 307 -7.97 -22.43 -5.24
C ARG A 307 -6.83 -22.22 -4.25
N ALA A 308 -5.83 -21.40 -4.59
CA ALA A 308 -4.69 -21.12 -3.71
C ALA A 308 -5.16 -20.50 -2.38
N TYR A 309 -6.05 -19.50 -2.43
CA TYR A 309 -6.58 -18.83 -1.24
C TYR A 309 -7.65 -19.65 -0.47
N LEU A 310 -8.30 -20.64 -1.10
CA LEU A 310 -9.21 -21.59 -0.43
C LEU A 310 -8.49 -22.77 0.23
N GLY A 311 -7.26 -23.07 -0.21
CA GLY A 311 -6.42 -24.09 0.40
C GLY A 311 -6.03 -23.76 1.85
N GLU A 312 -5.59 -22.53 2.10
CA GLU A 312 -5.22 -22.04 3.45
C GLU A 312 -6.39 -22.05 4.43
N ARG A 313 -7.60 -21.65 3.99
CA ARG A 313 -8.79 -21.63 4.86
C ARG A 313 -9.19 -23.00 5.40
N ARG A 314 -8.77 -24.09 4.75
CA ARG A 314 -9.02 -25.47 5.21
C ARG A 314 -7.89 -26.02 6.08
N SER A 315 -6.70 -25.43 6.06
CA SER A 315 -5.58 -25.83 6.94
C SER A 315 -5.58 -25.12 8.30
N ASP A 316 -6.35 -24.04 8.47
CA ASP A 316 -6.47 -23.27 9.72
C ASP A 316 -7.66 -23.69 10.61
N GLU A 317 -8.46 -24.70 10.21
CA GLU A 317 -9.44 -25.31 11.12
C GLU A 317 -8.73 -26.34 12.04
N PRO A 318 -8.78 -26.20 13.38
CA PRO A 318 -8.38 -27.27 14.26
C PRO A 318 -9.36 -28.44 14.05
N GLY A 319 -8.85 -29.54 13.48
CA GLY A 319 -9.62 -30.73 13.13
C GLY A 319 -10.54 -31.20 14.25
N GLY A 320 -11.83 -30.93 14.10
CA GLY A 320 -12.90 -31.56 14.83
C GLY A 320 -13.22 -32.92 14.19
N ALA A 321 -12.90 -33.97 14.95
CA ALA A 321 -13.49 -35.31 14.91
C ALA A 321 -13.48 -36.07 13.57
N ASP A 322 -12.53 -37.00 13.42
CA ASP A 322 -12.91 -38.38 13.13
C ASP A 322 -11.85 -39.38 13.63
N GLY A 323 -12.30 -40.38 14.40
CA GLY A 323 -11.45 -41.41 15.00
C GLY A 323 -12.30 -42.39 15.83
N PRO A 324 -12.23 -43.71 15.57
CA PRO A 324 -13.42 -44.56 15.53
C PRO A 324 -13.92 -45.04 16.89
N GLU A 325 -15.23 -45.28 16.95
CA GLU A 325 -15.92 -46.01 18.03
C GLU A 325 -15.19 -47.31 18.38
N ARG A 326 -14.84 -47.45 19.67
CA ARG A 326 -14.49 -48.74 20.25
C ARG A 326 -15.76 -49.55 20.49
N PRO A 327 -15.86 -50.81 20.04
CA PRO A 327 -17.02 -51.62 20.35
C PRO A 327 -16.95 -52.09 21.81
N ALA A 328 -18.08 -52.00 22.49
CA ALA A 328 -18.30 -52.56 23.82
C ALA A 328 -18.79 -54.03 23.76
N LYS A 329 -18.59 -54.72 24.89
CA LYS A 329 -19.07 -56.06 25.33
C LYS A 329 -18.01 -57.19 25.16
N LEU A 330 -17.80 -58.12 26.10
CA LEU A 330 -18.66 -58.72 27.13
C LEU A 330 -17.89 -59.09 28.42
N ARG A 331 -18.66 -59.17 29.52
CA ARG A 331 -18.36 -59.79 30.82
C ARG A 331 -18.07 -61.30 30.72
N GLY A 332 -17.34 -61.84 31.69
CA GLY A 332 -17.72 -63.09 32.36
C GLY A 332 -16.56 -64.00 32.83
N GLU A 333 -16.39 -64.07 34.16
CA GLU A 333 -15.98 -65.26 34.97
C GLU A 333 -14.51 -65.73 34.81
N GLY A 334 -13.71 -66.09 35.83
CA GLY A 334 -13.86 -66.43 37.24
C GLY A 334 -12.74 -67.43 37.60
N SER A 335 -12.28 -67.44 38.87
CA SER A 335 -11.51 -68.50 39.56
C SER A 335 -10.00 -68.32 39.83
N ALA A 336 -9.71 -68.22 41.14
CA ALA A 336 -8.63 -68.85 41.94
C ALA A 336 -7.16 -68.78 41.48
N SER A 337 -6.31 -68.10 42.26
CA SER A 337 -5.56 -68.68 43.39
C SER A 337 -4.89 -67.60 44.23
#